data_AF-A0A2G9MGB3-F1
#
_entry.id   AF-A0A2G9MGB3-F1
#
_cell.length_a   1.000
_cell.length_b   1.000
_cell.length_c   1.000
_cell.angle_alpha   90.00
_cell.angle_beta   90.00
_cell.angle_gamma   90.00
#
_symmetry.space_group_name_H-M   'P 1'
#
loop_
_entity.id
_entity.type
_entity.pdbx_description
1 polymer ?
#
loop_
_entity_poly.entity_id
_entity_poly.type
_entity_poly.pdbx_seq_one_letter_code
_entity_poly.pdbx_strand_id
1 'polypeptide(L)'
;MIFMTYPLVRDNRLLLSIIQNIFLALTNAMSSILYYERLFKKIPPFNDNFDAKFTIFRTKCVDRLNIDKKYIKLISEIKDIIIEHKKSPVEFERNNKFVICSSTYRMRTISIDEIKKYITETRMFIQEANNIVSRNERIFK
;
A
#
# COMPACT_ATOMS: atom_id res chain seq x y z
N MET A 1 -3.76 -3.65 16.45
CA MET A 1 -2.57 -3.06 17.09
C MET A 1 -2.70 -1.55 17.33
N ILE A 2 -3.02 -0.71 16.34
CA ILE A 2 -3.05 0.76 16.56
C ILE A 2 -4.04 1.24 17.62
N PHE A 3 -5.26 0.72 17.63
CA PHE A 3 -6.32 1.26 18.49
C PHE A 3 -6.15 0.93 19.98
N MET A 4 -5.38 -0.12 20.31
CA MET A 4 -5.24 -0.60 21.69
C MET A 4 -3.78 -0.56 22.18
N THR A 5 -2.80 -0.88 21.33
CA THR A 5 -1.40 -1.03 21.76
C THR A 5 -0.60 0.27 21.65
N TYR A 6 -0.90 1.13 20.67
CA TYR A 6 -0.15 2.37 20.47
C TYR A 6 -0.33 3.40 21.61
N PRO A 7 -1.54 3.62 22.19
CA PRO A 7 -1.71 4.52 23.33
C PRO A 7 -0.88 4.11 24.56
N LEU A 8 -0.63 2.80 24.71
CA LEU A 8 0.11 2.23 25.84
C LEU A 8 1.63 2.26 25.64
N VAL A 9 2.11 1.99 24.43
CA VAL A 9 3.55 1.75 24.18
C VAL A 9 4.27 3.00 23.69
N ARG A 10 3.59 3.91 22.98
CA ARG A 10 4.18 5.14 22.39
C ARG A 10 5.48 4.91 21.59
N ASP A 11 5.71 3.71 21.08
CA ASP A 11 6.89 3.40 20.28
C ASP A 11 6.59 3.66 18.79
N ASN A 12 7.26 4.65 18.23
CA ASN A 12 7.10 5.03 16.83
C ASN A 12 7.73 4.03 15.84
N ARG A 13 8.57 3.10 16.30
CA ARG A 13 8.99 1.96 15.46
C ARG A 13 7.80 1.10 15.05
N LEU A 14 6.76 1.05 15.88
CA LEU A 14 5.50 0.38 15.56
C LEU A 14 4.82 1.01 14.34
N LEU A 15 4.88 2.34 14.20
CA LEU A 15 4.26 3.07 13.07
C LEU A 15 4.87 2.63 11.74
N LEU A 16 6.19 2.46 11.70
CA LEU A 16 6.89 1.97 10.52
C LEU A 16 6.51 0.52 10.19
N SER A 17 6.47 -0.36 11.19
CA SER A 17 6.02 -1.74 11.00
C SER A 17 4.59 -1.80 10.45
N ILE A 18 3.72 -0.90 10.89
CA ILE A 18 2.36 -0.80 10.34
C ILE A 18 2.40 -0.41 8.87
N ILE A 19 3.18 0.60 8.49
CA ILE A 19 3.29 1.05 7.10
C ILE A 19 3.85 -0.07 6.20
N GLN A 20 4.83 -0.84 6.67
CA GLN A 20 5.33 -2.02 5.96
C GLN A 20 4.25 -3.07 5.74
N ASN A 21 3.42 -3.33 6.77
CA ASN A 21 2.30 -4.26 6.64
C ASN A 21 1.21 -3.73 5.70
N ILE A 22 0.92 -2.43 5.73
CA ILE A 22 0.01 -1.77 4.78
C ILE A 22 0.52 -1.96 3.36
N PHE A 23 1.81 -1.71 3.12
CA PHE A 23 2.43 -1.91 1.81
C PHE A 23 2.31 -3.36 1.35
N LEU A 24 2.62 -4.32 2.22
CA LEU A 24 2.50 -5.75 1.90
C LEU A 24 1.04 -6.13 1.56
N ALA A 25 0.07 -5.60 2.30
CA ALA A 25 -1.34 -5.86 2.03
C ALA A 25 -1.77 -5.28 0.68
N LEU A 26 -1.35 -4.04 0.36
CA LEU A 26 -1.62 -3.39 -0.92
C LEU A 26 -0.98 -4.15 -2.09
N THR A 27 0.28 -4.59 -1.96
CA THR A 27 0.99 -5.32 -3.02
C THR A 27 0.41 -6.71 -3.26
N ASN A 28 -0.03 -7.39 -2.20
CA ASN A 28 -0.72 -8.68 -2.32
C ASN A 28 -2.11 -8.51 -2.97
N ALA A 29 -2.88 -7.50 -2.58
CA ALA A 29 -4.18 -7.20 -3.20
C ALA A 29 -4.03 -6.86 -4.70
N MET A 30 -3.06 -6.01 -5.05
CA MET A 30 -2.73 -5.69 -6.44
C MET A 30 -2.30 -6.95 -7.20
N SER A 31 -1.44 -7.78 -6.60
CA SER A 31 -0.98 -9.02 -7.22
C SER A 31 -2.15 -9.98 -7.46
N SER A 32 -3.08 -10.10 -6.52
CA SER A 32 -4.30 -10.91 -6.66
C SER A 32 -5.12 -10.50 -7.89
N ILE A 33 -5.37 -9.19 -8.08
CA ILE A 33 -6.06 -8.66 -9.26
C ILE A 33 -5.28 -9.01 -10.54
N LEU A 34 -3.97 -8.82 -10.56
CA LEU A 34 -3.14 -9.11 -11.74
C LEU A 34 -3.16 -10.60 -12.09
N TYR A 35 -3.00 -11.49 -11.11
CA TYR A 35 -3.04 -12.93 -11.34
C TYR A 35 -4.43 -13.37 -11.82
N TYR A 36 -5.50 -12.82 -11.27
CA TYR A 36 -6.86 -13.04 -11.75
C TYR A 36 -7.02 -12.60 -13.21
N GLU A 37 -6.62 -11.38 -13.55
CA GLU A 37 -6.73 -10.88 -14.94
C GLU A 37 -5.83 -11.67 -15.90
N ARG A 38 -4.69 -12.18 -15.43
CA ARG A 38 -3.80 -13.06 -16.21
C ARG A 38 -4.42 -14.43 -16.44
N LEU A 39 -5.12 -14.99 -15.46
CA LEU A 39 -5.82 -16.27 -15.57
C LEU A 39 -6.85 -16.23 -16.71
N PHE A 40 -7.56 -15.10 -16.85
CA PHE A 40 -8.48 -14.84 -17.96
C PHE A 40 -7.82 -14.25 -19.21
N LYS A 41 -6.47 -14.31 -19.31
CA LYS A 41 -5.66 -13.85 -20.45
C LYS A 41 -5.89 -12.38 -20.86
N LYS A 42 -6.33 -11.52 -19.94
CA LYS A 42 -6.61 -10.09 -20.20
C LYS A 42 -5.38 -9.19 -20.09
N ILE A 43 -4.29 -9.71 -19.55
CA ILE A 43 -3.00 -9.00 -19.41
C ILE A 43 -1.84 -9.91 -19.85
N PRO A 44 -0.74 -9.33 -20.36
CA PRO A 44 0.45 -10.09 -20.72
C PRO A 44 1.17 -10.67 -19.50
N PRO A 45 2.08 -11.63 -19.69
CA PRO A 45 3.04 -12.04 -18.67
C PRO A 45 3.84 -10.84 -18.16
N PHE A 46 4.20 -10.88 -16.87
CA PHE A 46 4.92 -9.81 -16.21
C PHE A 46 5.98 -10.36 -15.27
N ASN A 47 7.01 -9.55 -15.05
CA ASN A 47 8.07 -9.88 -14.11
C ASN A 47 7.56 -9.76 -12.68
N ASP A 48 8.02 -10.65 -11.80
CA ASP A 48 7.63 -10.67 -10.39
C ASP A 48 8.40 -9.62 -9.57
N ASN A 49 8.25 -8.35 -9.95
CA ASN A 49 8.76 -7.21 -9.21
C ASN A 49 7.68 -6.14 -9.10
N PHE A 50 7.82 -5.27 -8.09
CA PHE A 50 6.82 -4.25 -7.82
C PHE A 50 6.59 -3.33 -9.01
N ASP A 51 7.66 -2.84 -9.66
CA ASP A 51 7.55 -1.80 -10.70
C ASP A 51 6.81 -2.31 -11.94
N ALA A 52 7.09 -3.54 -12.37
CA ALA A 52 6.38 -4.19 -13.47
C ALA A 52 4.91 -4.42 -13.12
N LYS A 53 4.63 -4.97 -11.93
CA LYS A 53 3.25 -5.19 -11.44
C LYS A 53 2.47 -3.87 -11.38
N PHE A 54 3.05 -2.84 -10.79
CA PHE A 54 2.41 -1.53 -10.61
C PHE A 54 2.15 -0.84 -11.96
N THR A 55 3.08 -0.93 -12.91
CA THR A 55 2.91 -0.37 -14.25
C THR A 55 1.74 -1.01 -14.98
N ILE A 56 1.63 -2.35 -14.95
CA ILE A 56 0.55 -3.07 -15.62
C ILE A 56 -0.78 -2.82 -14.92
N PHE A 57 -0.78 -2.82 -13.58
CA PHE A 57 -1.97 -2.49 -12.80
C PHE A 57 -2.52 -1.12 -13.20
N ARG A 58 -1.66 -0.09 -13.17
CA ARG A 58 -2.02 1.29 -13.52
C ARG A 58 -2.51 1.42 -14.96
N THR A 59 -1.83 0.80 -15.93
CA THR A 59 -2.07 1.05 -17.36
C THR A 59 -3.14 0.14 -17.97
N LYS A 60 -3.38 -1.04 -17.42
CA LYS A 60 -4.29 -2.05 -18.01
C LYS A 60 -5.47 -2.42 -17.12
N CYS A 61 -5.32 -2.33 -15.81
CA CYS A 61 -6.36 -2.81 -14.88
C CYS A 61 -7.23 -1.67 -14.35
N VAL A 62 -6.64 -0.52 -13.99
CA VAL A 62 -7.36 0.54 -13.27
C VAL A 62 -8.56 1.07 -14.06
N ASP A 63 -8.37 1.59 -15.27
CA ASP A 63 -9.48 2.15 -16.05
C ASP A 63 -10.46 1.03 -16.49
N ARG A 64 -9.96 -0.18 -16.80
CA ARG A 64 -10.78 -1.31 -17.27
C ARG A 64 -11.69 -1.88 -16.19
N LEU A 65 -11.19 -1.99 -14.96
CA LEU A 65 -11.93 -2.53 -13.82
C LEU A 65 -12.67 -1.42 -13.05
N ASN A 66 -12.60 -0.18 -13.53
CA ASN A 66 -13.17 1.01 -12.90
C ASN A 66 -12.69 1.19 -11.44
N ILE A 67 -11.41 0.91 -11.21
CA ILE A 67 -10.78 1.06 -9.90
C ILE A 67 -10.49 2.56 -9.68
N ASP A 68 -10.76 3.06 -8.48
CA ASP A 68 -10.51 4.46 -8.16
C ASP A 68 -9.01 4.81 -8.24
N LYS A 69 -8.68 5.87 -8.98
CA LYS A 69 -7.30 6.35 -9.15
C LYS A 69 -6.65 6.77 -7.83
N LYS A 70 -7.43 7.01 -6.77
CA LYS A 70 -6.89 7.23 -5.41
C LYS A 70 -6.01 6.07 -4.95
N TYR A 71 -6.31 4.84 -5.31
CA TYR A 71 -5.51 3.68 -4.87
C TYR A 71 -4.14 3.63 -5.55
N ILE A 72 -4.02 4.13 -6.80
CA ILE A 72 -2.71 4.29 -7.44
C ILE A 72 -1.86 5.26 -6.62
N LYS A 73 -2.45 6.39 -6.22
CA LYS A 73 -1.76 7.41 -5.40
C LYS A 73 -1.36 6.82 -4.05
N LEU A 74 -2.27 6.13 -3.37
CA LEU A 74 -2.02 5.46 -2.09
C LEU A 74 -0.84 4.48 -2.17
N ILE A 75 -0.85 3.58 -3.16
CA ILE A 75 0.21 2.58 -3.33
C ILE A 75 1.57 3.24 -3.59
N SER A 76 1.60 4.28 -4.44
CA SER A 76 2.82 5.06 -4.70
C SER A 76 3.30 5.76 -3.44
N GLU A 77 2.40 6.41 -2.72
CA GLU A 77 2.71 7.19 -1.53
C GLU A 77 3.31 6.32 -0.42
N ILE A 78 2.71 5.15 -0.16
CA ILE A 78 3.20 4.19 0.83
C ILE A 78 4.57 3.62 0.41
N LYS A 79 4.78 3.36 -0.88
CA LYS A 79 6.10 2.94 -1.39
C LYS A 79 7.16 4.02 -1.15
N ASP A 80 6.82 5.27 -1.44
CA ASP A 80 7.73 6.40 -1.27
C ASP A 80 8.13 6.56 0.20
N ILE A 81 7.18 6.42 1.14
CA ILE A 81 7.48 6.42 2.58
C ILE A 81 8.49 5.34 2.94
N ILE A 82 8.31 4.11 2.44
CA ILE A 82 9.23 3.00 2.72
C ILE A 82 10.61 3.24 2.15
N ILE A 83 10.71 3.83 0.96
CA ILE A 83 11.98 4.17 0.33
C ILE A 83 12.69 5.28 1.11
N GLU A 84 11.96 6.33 1.50
CA GLU A 84 12.48 7.45 2.27
C GLU A 84 12.99 6.99 3.63
N HIS A 85 12.23 6.15 4.33
CA HIS A 85 12.67 5.48 5.57
C HIS A 85 13.98 4.72 5.36
N LYS A 86 14.05 3.84 4.35
CA LYS A 86 15.27 3.05 4.07
C LYS A 86 16.48 3.88 3.70
N LYS A 87 16.28 5.07 3.13
CA LYS A 87 17.35 5.99 2.70
C LYS A 87 17.65 7.08 3.72
N SER A 88 16.88 7.16 4.80
CA SER A 88 17.01 8.25 5.76
C SER A 88 18.26 8.08 6.62
N PRO A 89 19.15 9.08 6.67
CA PRO A 89 20.26 9.07 7.61
C PRO A 89 19.82 9.36 9.05
N VAL A 90 18.70 10.07 9.25
CA VAL A 90 18.25 10.55 10.56
C VAL A 90 16.73 10.48 10.68
N GLU A 91 16.29 9.80 11.73
CA GLU A 91 14.88 9.63 12.07
C GLU A 91 14.65 10.03 13.52
N PHE A 92 13.60 10.82 13.76
CA PHE A 92 13.31 11.29 15.10
C PHE A 92 11.82 11.55 15.29
N GLU A 93 11.41 11.59 16.55
CA GLU A 93 10.07 11.96 16.95
C GLU A 93 9.98 13.45 17.26
N ARG A 94 8.91 14.10 16.81
CA ARG A 94 8.59 15.48 17.17
C ARG A 94 7.08 15.66 17.29
N ASN A 95 6.61 16.11 18.46
CA ASN A 95 5.20 16.39 18.73
C ASN A 95 4.27 15.20 18.39
N ASN A 96 4.63 13.98 18.82
CA ASN A 96 3.84 12.77 18.57
C ASN A 96 3.70 12.40 17.08
N LYS A 97 4.62 12.90 16.25
CA LYS A 97 4.74 12.57 14.82
C LYS A 97 6.12 12.00 14.55
N PHE A 98 6.17 11.03 13.65
CA PHE A 98 7.43 10.44 13.18
C PHE A 98 7.98 11.28 12.03
N VAL A 99 9.21 11.77 12.15
CA VAL A 99 9.85 12.62 11.13
C VAL A 99 10.98 11.82 10.46
N ILE A 100 10.84 11.65 9.15
CA ILE A 100 11.87 11.07 8.28
C ILE A 100 12.60 12.22 7.62
N CYS A 101 13.89 12.37 7.91
CA CYS A 101 14.72 13.38 7.27
C CYS A 101 15.51 12.73 6.14
N SER A 102 15.36 13.23 4.93
CA SER A 102 16.18 12.79 3.79
C SER A 102 17.58 13.41 3.83
N SER A 103 18.53 12.84 3.10
CA SER A 103 19.88 13.42 2.93
C SER A 103 19.88 14.80 2.28
N THR A 104 18.79 15.18 1.60
CA THR A 104 18.59 16.52 1.03
C THR A 104 17.86 17.48 1.98
N TYR A 105 17.78 17.15 3.28
CA TYR A 105 17.08 17.90 4.33
C TYR A 105 15.57 18.08 4.11
N ARG A 106 14.96 17.38 3.13
CA ARG A 106 13.49 17.30 3.04
C ARG A 106 12.98 16.45 4.19
N MET A 107 12.08 17.03 4.98
CA MET A 107 11.43 16.36 6.10
C MET A 107 10.06 15.86 5.65
N ARG A 108 9.80 14.57 5.87
CA ARG A 108 8.45 14.01 5.79
C ARG A 108 7.99 13.66 7.19
N THR A 109 6.79 14.08 7.53
CA THR A 109 6.19 13.81 8.83
C THR A 109 5.04 12.84 8.66
N ILE A 110 4.97 11.83 9.54
CA ILE A 110 3.92 10.83 9.55
C ILE A 110 3.21 10.90 10.91
N SER A 111 1.93 11.18 10.86
CA SER A 111 1.05 11.24 12.01
C SER A 111 0.22 9.96 12.15
N ILE A 112 -0.29 9.73 13.35
CA ILE A 112 -1.17 8.59 13.64
C ILE A 112 -2.47 8.67 12.83
N ASP A 113 -3.00 9.86 12.64
CA ASP A 113 -4.27 10.05 11.91
C ASP A 113 -4.10 9.75 10.42
N GLU A 114 -2.94 10.07 9.82
CA GLU A 114 -2.59 9.63 8.48
C GLU A 114 -2.51 8.10 8.38
N ILE A 115 -1.91 7.45 9.37
CA ILE A 115 -1.84 5.97 9.38
C ILE A 115 -3.23 5.34 9.50
N LYS A 116 -4.11 5.88 10.35
CA LYS A 116 -5.51 5.43 10.43
C LYS A 116 -6.22 5.60 9.09
N LYS A 117 -5.98 6.71 8.40
CA LYS A 117 -6.51 6.96 7.06
C LYS A 117 -5.98 5.93 6.05
N TYR A 118 -4.67 5.68 6.01
CA TYR A 118 -4.08 4.68 5.12
C TYR A 118 -4.64 3.27 5.35
N ILE A 119 -4.88 2.89 6.60
CA ILE A 119 -5.49 1.59 6.92
C ILE A 119 -6.91 1.50 6.41
N THR A 120 -7.68 2.57 6.59
CA THR A 120 -9.07 2.62 6.13
C THR A 120 -9.11 2.50 4.61
N GLU A 121 -8.31 3.27 3.89
CA GLU A 121 -8.24 3.21 2.43
C GLU A 121 -7.72 1.86 1.91
N THR A 122 -6.71 1.29 2.59
CA THR A 122 -6.18 -0.05 2.27
C THR A 122 -7.25 -1.12 2.46
N ARG A 123 -8.05 -1.04 3.53
CA ARG A 123 -9.17 -1.96 3.75
C ARG A 123 -10.20 -1.88 2.63
N MET A 124 -10.57 -0.67 2.22
CA MET A 124 -11.50 -0.47 1.10
C MET A 124 -10.94 -1.07 -0.20
N PHE A 125 -9.65 -0.85 -0.47
CA PHE A 125 -8.99 -1.42 -1.65
C PHE A 125 -9.00 -2.96 -1.64
N ILE A 126 -8.70 -3.58 -0.49
CA ILE A 126 -8.72 -5.04 -0.35
C ILE A 126 -10.13 -5.60 -0.60
N GLN A 127 -11.16 -4.93 -0.08
CA GLN A 127 -12.55 -5.33 -0.32
C GLN A 127 -12.90 -5.25 -1.80
N GLU A 128 -12.51 -4.17 -2.47
CA GLU A 128 -12.73 -3.98 -3.91
C GLU A 128 -11.97 -5.02 -4.74
N ALA A 129 -10.72 -5.31 -4.39
CA ALA A 129 -9.92 -6.37 -4.99
C ALA A 129 -10.59 -7.73 -4.84
N ASN A 130 -11.09 -8.05 -3.64
CA ASN A 130 -11.79 -9.30 -3.39
C ASN A 130 -13.06 -9.40 -4.25
N ASN A 131 -13.88 -8.34 -4.30
CA ASN A 131 -15.07 -8.30 -5.13
C ASN A 131 -14.79 -8.52 -6.63
N ILE A 132 -13.64 -8.06 -7.13
CA ILE A 132 -13.22 -8.29 -8.53
C ILE A 132 -12.87 -9.75 -8.73
N VAL A 133 -12.05 -10.32 -7.85
CA VAL A 133 -11.55 -11.69 -7.96
C VAL A 133 -12.69 -12.71 -7.78
N SER A 134 -13.65 -12.42 -6.90
CA SER A 134 -14.78 -13.32 -6.62
C SER A 134 -15.83 -13.41 -7.73
N ARG A 135 -15.81 -12.53 -8.75
CA ARG A 135 -16.82 -12.52 -9.83
C ARG A 135 -16.95 -13.87 -10.55
N ASN A 136 -15.83 -14.57 -10.68
CA ASN A 136 -15.75 -15.83 -11.42
C ASN A 136 -15.51 -17.06 -10.51
N GLU A 137 -15.71 -16.94 -9.20
CA GLU A 137 -15.57 -18.08 -8.26
C GLU A 137 -16.45 -19.26 -8.64
N ARG A 138 -17.61 -19.00 -9.26
CA ARG A 138 -18.53 -20.03 -9.74
C ARG A 138 -17.97 -20.91 -10.86
N ILE A 139 -16.93 -20.44 -11.57
CA ILE A 139 -16.29 -21.20 -12.66
C ILE A 139 -15.37 -22.30 -12.13
N PHE A 140 -14.92 -22.19 -10.87
CA PHE A 140 -13.96 -23.12 -10.24
C PHE A 140 -14.57 -23.95 -9.11
N LYS A 141 -15.90 -23.94 -8.96
CA LYS A 141 -16.64 -24.80 -8.02
C LYS A 141 -17.08 -26.09 -8.69
#